data_AF-A0AA90UW21-F1
#
_entry.id   AF-A0AA90UW21-F1
#
_cell.length_a   1.000
_cell.length_b   1.000
_cell.length_c   1.000
_cell.angle_alpha   90.00
_cell.angle_beta   90.00
_cell.angle_gamma   90.00
#
_symmetry.space_group_name_H-M   'P 1'
#
loop_
_entity.id
_entity.type
_entity.pdbx_description
1 polymer ?
#
loop_
_entity_poly.entity_id
_entity_poly.type
_entity_poly.pdbx_seq_one_letter_code
_entity_poly.pdbx_strand_id
1 'polypeptide(L)'
;MNTKQQIAQQRANLAIAEFLKELFTPPYVISESTFDETKESAVECAKQNVDAASLTEREKKVANESVELFANDVARKFKVAMKQSGKIV
;
A
#
# COMPACT_ATOMS: atom_id res chain seq x y z
N MET A 1 8.65 22.62 -11.41
CA MET A 1 9.20 21.55 -10.56
C MET A 1 10.72 21.64 -10.63
N ASN A 2 11.40 21.78 -9.49
CA ASN A 2 12.86 21.89 -9.43
C ASN A 2 13.51 20.53 -9.78
N THR A 3 14.68 20.54 -10.43
CA THR A 3 15.47 19.33 -10.80
C THR A 3 15.61 18.33 -9.64
N LYS A 4 15.79 18.79 -8.40
CA LYS A 4 15.84 17.95 -7.20
C LYS A 4 14.52 17.23 -6.92
N GLN A 5 13.38 17.89 -7.15
CA GLN A 5 12.06 17.28 -6.99
C GLN A 5 11.81 16.22 -8.07
N GLN A 6 12.27 16.45 -9.30
CA GLN A 6 12.17 15.47 -10.39
C GLN A 6 13.00 14.22 -10.10
N ILE A 7 14.22 14.39 -9.59
CA ILE A 7 15.08 13.28 -9.17
C ILE A 7 14.43 12.49 -8.02
N ALA A 8 13.86 13.18 -7.03
CA ALA A 8 13.16 12.53 -5.92
C ALA A 8 11.93 11.72 -6.41
N GLN A 9 11.15 12.29 -7.33
CA GLN A 9 9.99 11.61 -7.91
C GLN A 9 10.41 10.39 -8.73
N GLN A 10 11.47 10.49 -9.53
CA GLN A 10 11.98 9.35 -10.30
C GLN A 10 12.46 8.21 -9.37
N ARG A 11 13.14 8.54 -8.26
CA ARG A 11 13.57 7.55 -7.27
C ARG A 11 12.38 6.87 -6.59
N ALA A 12 11.36 7.65 -6.21
CA ALA A 12 10.13 7.09 -5.64
C ALA A 12 9.41 6.17 -6.63
N ASN A 13 9.28 6.59 -7.89
CA ASN A 13 8.65 5.79 -8.93
C ASN A 13 9.45 4.50 -9.23
N LEU A 14 10.78 4.57 -9.22
CA LEU A 14 11.65 3.41 -9.39
C LEU A 14 11.50 2.41 -8.23
N ALA A 15 11.50 2.88 -6.99
CA ALA A 15 11.30 2.03 -5.82
C ALA A 15 9.92 1.34 -5.83
N ILE A 16 8.87 2.04 -6.25
CA ILE A 16 7.53 1.45 -6.44
C ILE A 16 7.56 0.41 -7.56
N ALA A 17 8.23 0.70 -8.68
CA ALA A 17 8.34 -0.25 -9.80
C ALA A 17 9.15 -1.50 -9.44
N GLU A 18 10.24 -1.37 -8.67
CA GLU A 18 11.03 -2.49 -8.17
C GLU A 18 10.24 -3.33 -7.16
N PHE A 19 9.51 -2.69 -6.24
CA PHE A 19 8.62 -3.38 -5.33
C PHE A 19 7.54 -4.17 -6.08
N LEU A 20 6.87 -3.56 -7.06
CA LEU A 20 5.91 -4.25 -7.91
C LEU A 20 6.57 -5.39 -8.70
N LYS A 21 7.79 -5.18 -9.22
CA LYS A 21 8.52 -6.22 -9.93
C LYS A 21 8.83 -7.41 -9.02
N GLU A 22 9.26 -7.17 -7.78
CA GLU A 22 9.47 -8.24 -6.79
C GLU A 22 8.17 -8.97 -6.45
N LEU A 23 7.06 -8.24 -6.31
CA LEU A 23 5.72 -8.82 -6.11
C LEU A 23 5.26 -9.73 -7.26
N PHE A 24 5.74 -9.48 -8.50
CA PHE A 24 5.30 -10.22 -9.68
C PHE A 24 6.33 -11.19 -10.26
N THR A 25 7.58 -11.19 -9.78
CA THR A 25 8.65 -12.09 -10.24
C THR A 25 8.55 -13.46 -9.55
N PRO A 26 8.37 -14.56 -10.30
CA PRO A 26 8.34 -15.92 -9.73
C PRO A 26 9.65 -16.24 -8.98
N PRO A 27 9.61 -17.03 -7.89
CA PRO A 27 8.51 -17.92 -7.47
C PRO A 27 7.54 -17.31 -6.45
N TYR A 28 7.64 -16.03 -6.11
CA TYR A 28 6.83 -15.47 -5.02
C TYR A 28 5.44 -15.03 -5.52
N VAL A 29 4.52 -15.99 -5.57
CA VAL A 29 3.10 -15.71 -5.44
C VAL A 29 2.88 -15.44 -3.95
N ILE A 30 2.81 -14.17 -3.53
CA ILE A 30 2.36 -13.87 -2.17
C ILE A 30 0.95 -14.43 -2.06
N SER A 31 0.73 -15.34 -1.13
CA SER A 31 -0.60 -15.91 -0.91
C SER A 31 -1.56 -14.78 -0.50
N GLU A 32 -2.84 -14.96 -0.81
CA GLU A 32 -3.86 -14.00 -0.38
C GLU A 32 -3.80 -13.76 1.14
N SER A 33 -3.50 -14.80 1.92
CA SER A 33 -3.31 -14.71 3.37
C SER A 33 -2.14 -13.80 3.77
N THR A 34 -0.95 -13.97 3.17
CA THR A 34 0.21 -13.13 3.48
C THR A 34 -0.02 -11.68 3.03
N PHE A 35 -0.73 -11.47 1.92
CA PHE A 35 -1.13 -10.13 1.51
C PHE A 35 -2.08 -9.49 2.52
N ASP A 36 -3.11 -10.22 2.97
CA ASP A 36 -4.09 -9.71 3.93
C ASP A 36 -3.45 -9.42 5.31
N GLU A 37 -2.54 -10.28 5.81
CA GLU A 37 -1.76 -10.03 7.03
C GLU A 37 -0.85 -8.78 6.91
N THR A 38 -0.19 -8.62 5.76
CA THR A 38 0.67 -7.46 5.49
C THR A 38 -0.17 -6.17 5.43
N LYS A 39 -1.36 -6.24 4.81
CA LYS A 39 -2.32 -5.14 4.74
C LYS A 39 -2.77 -4.72 6.14
N GLU A 40 -3.16 -5.67 6.98
CA GLU A 40 -3.59 -5.39 8.36
C GLU A 40 -2.48 -4.71 9.16
N SER A 41 -1.25 -5.25 9.09
CA SER A 41 -0.07 -4.67 9.75
C SER A 41 0.21 -3.23 9.28
N ALA A 42 0.10 -2.98 7.97
CA ALA A 42 0.29 -1.65 7.39
C ALA A 42 -0.81 -0.66 7.81
N VAL A 43 -2.06 -1.12 7.92
CA VAL A 43 -3.20 -0.31 8.39
C VAL A 43 -3.01 0.07 9.85
N GLU A 44 -2.63 -0.88 10.71
CA GLU A 44 -2.37 -0.58 12.13
C GLU A 44 -1.23 0.43 12.29
N CYS A 45 -0.12 0.25 11.56
CA CYS A 45 0.99 1.19 11.58
C CYS A 45 0.56 2.60 11.12
N ALA A 46 -0.22 2.70 10.04
CA ALA A 46 -0.73 3.97 9.55
C ALA A 46 -1.65 4.66 10.57
N LYS A 47 -2.53 3.91 11.24
CA LYS A 47 -3.39 4.44 12.31
C LYS A 47 -2.59 4.94 13.51
N GLN A 48 -1.58 4.20 13.94
CA GLN A 48 -0.67 4.63 15.03
C GLN A 48 0.05 5.94 14.69
N ASN A 49 0.46 6.12 13.44
CA ASN A 49 1.08 7.38 12.98
C ASN A 49 0.07 8.55 12.97
N VAL A 50 -1.20 8.29 12.62
CA VAL A 50 -2.28 9.29 12.71
C VAL A 50 -2.54 9.67 14.17
N ASP A 51 -2.56 8.70 15.08
CA ASP A 51 -2.81 8.93 16.50
C ASP A 51 -1.67 9.71 17.17
N ALA A 52 -0.43 9.45 16.74
CA ALA A 52 0.77 10.18 17.18
C ALA A 52 0.88 11.60 16.57
N ALA A 53 0.13 11.90 15.51
CA ALA A 53 0.15 13.22 14.88
C ALA A 53 -0.58 14.26 15.74
N SER A 54 -0.11 15.51 15.68
CA SER A 54 -0.75 16.67 16.33
C SER A 54 -2.01 17.13 15.57
N LEU A 55 -2.97 16.23 15.43
CA LEU A 55 -4.28 16.46 14.81
C LEU A 55 -5.37 16.57 15.87
N THR A 56 -6.47 17.24 15.55
CA THR A 56 -7.67 17.19 16.37
C THR A 56 -8.34 15.81 16.26
N GLU A 57 -9.14 15.41 17.25
CA GLU A 57 -9.83 14.11 17.24
C GLU A 57 -10.73 13.92 16.00
N ARG A 58 -11.32 15.01 15.49
CA ARG A 58 -12.11 14.97 14.25
C ARG A 58 -11.23 14.68 13.03
N GLU A 59 -10.06 15.30 12.94
CA GLU A 59 -9.11 15.07 11.84
C GLU A 59 -8.51 13.67 11.90
N LYS A 60 -8.18 13.18 13.10
CA LYS A 60 -7.72 11.78 13.29
C LYS A 60 -8.77 10.78 12.83
N LYS A 61 -10.04 10.99 13.16
CA LYS A 61 -11.14 10.13 12.71
C LYS A 61 -11.21 10.07 11.17
N VAL A 62 -11.19 11.22 10.51
CA VAL A 62 -11.23 11.30 9.04
C VAL A 62 -9.98 10.64 8.42
N ALA A 63 -8.80 10.85 9.01
CA ALA A 63 -7.56 10.25 8.54
C ALA A 63 -7.57 8.72 8.70
N ASN A 64 -8.04 8.20 9.83
CA ASN A 64 -8.15 6.76 10.08
C ASN A 64 -9.17 6.09 9.12
N GLU A 65 -10.32 6.71 8.89
CA GLU A 65 -11.29 6.25 7.87
C GLU A 65 -10.67 6.24 6.46
N SER A 66 -9.86 7.26 6.14
CA SER A 66 -9.16 7.37 4.84
C SER A 66 -8.11 6.27 4.66
N VAL A 67 -7.37 5.91 5.72
CA VAL A 67 -6.40 4.81 5.71
C VAL A 67 -7.08 3.49 5.38
N GLU A 68 -8.22 3.19 6.02
CA GLU A 68 -8.97 1.95 5.75
C GLU A 68 -9.50 1.91 4.31
N LEU A 69 -10.09 3.01 3.82
CA LEU A 69 -10.59 3.10 2.46
C LEU A 69 -9.50 2.85 1.42
N PHE A 70 -8.33 3.46 1.62
CA PHE A 70 -7.19 3.27 0.73
C PHE A 70 -6.68 1.81 0.75
N ALA A 71 -6.50 1.23 1.94
CA ALA A 71 -6.05 -0.15 2.07
C ALA A 71 -7.03 -1.13 1.41
N ASN A 72 -8.34 -0.91 1.56
CA ASN A 72 -9.36 -1.72 0.92
C ASN A 72 -9.37 -1.59 -0.62
N ASP A 73 -9.15 -0.39 -1.17
CA ASP A 73 -9.06 -0.21 -2.63
C ASP A 73 -7.82 -0.93 -3.21
N VAL A 74 -6.68 -0.82 -2.53
CA VAL A 74 -5.45 -1.54 -2.91
C VAL A 74 -5.67 -3.05 -2.87
N ALA A 75 -6.27 -3.57 -1.79
CA ALA A 75 -6.60 -4.98 -1.66
C ALA A 75 -7.52 -5.48 -2.78
N ARG A 76 -8.57 -4.71 -3.11
CA ARG A 76 -9.48 -5.04 -4.20
C ARG A 76 -8.75 -5.11 -5.54
N LYS A 77 -7.90 -4.12 -5.85
CA LYS A 77 -7.09 -4.09 -7.09
C LYS A 77 -6.13 -5.26 -7.16
N PHE A 78 -5.47 -5.59 -6.05
CA PHE A 78 -4.59 -6.75 -5.96
C PHE A 78 -5.33 -8.06 -6.24
N LYS A 79 -6.49 -8.28 -5.60
CA LYS A 79 -7.32 -9.48 -5.83
C LYS A 79 -7.80 -9.58 -7.28
N VAL A 80 -8.18 -8.47 -7.93
CA VAL A 80 -8.54 -8.45 -9.36
C VAL A 80 -7.35 -8.83 -10.24
N ALA A 81 -6.16 -8.25 -10.00
CA ALA A 81 -4.96 -8.55 -10.76
C ALA A 81 -4.52 -10.02 -10.59
N MET A 82 -4.61 -10.55 -9.37
CA MET A 82 -4.35 -11.97 -9.07
C MET A 82 -5.26 -12.88 -9.88
N LYS A 83 -6.58 -12.60 -9.90
CA LYS A 83 -7.55 -13.35 -10.71
C LYS A 83 -7.23 -13.32 -12.20
N GLN A 84 -6.90 -12.15 -12.74
CA GLN A 84 -6.57 -11.98 -14.16
C GLN A 84 -5.26 -12.65 -14.56
N SER A 85 -4.30 -12.74 -13.64
CA SER A 85 -2.99 -13.35 -13.91
C SER A 85 -3.00 -14.88 -13.93
N GLY A 86 -4.13 -15.52 -13.61
CA GLY A 86 -4.22 -16.99 -13.48
C GLY A 86 -3.46 -17.55 -12.27
N LYS A 87 -2.97 -16.69 -11.38
CA LYS A 87 -2.25 -17.05 -10.14
C LYS A 87 -3.17 -17.23 -8.93
N ILE A 88 -4.46 -17.47 -9.15
CA ILE A 88 -5.35 -17.95 -8.07
C ILE A 88 -4.93 -19.39 -7.77
N VAL A 89 -4.46 -19.64 -6.55
CA VAL A 89 -4.35 -20.99 -5.97
C VAL A 89 -5.35 -21.07 -4.82
#